data_AF-A0A7K4BH39-F1
#
_entry.id   AF-A0A7K4BH39-F1
#
_cell.length_a   1.000
_cell.length_b   1.000
_cell.length_c   1.000
_cell.angle_alpha   90.00
_cell.angle_beta   90.00
_cell.angle_gamma   90.00
#
_symmetry.space_group_name_H-M   'P 1'
#
loop_
_entity.id
_entity.type
_entity.pdbx_description
1 polymer ?
#
loop_
_entity_poly.entity_id
_entity_poly.type
_entity_poly.pdbx_seq_one_letter_code
_entity_poly.pdbx_strand_id
1 'polypeptide(L)'
;MKVRLLSALVVLLLAFTFFAACTGSEGNGGSPTTDAPGATEGAVTTETPASLTPGPTQTMPPGKEVAFQVTPGYPSRFKHDLTVTFNGGKGQDLLKKDIEVRVTKSTGEVVDRTLQPIIGDAVTISDAEGENRVEVTVSLVTGGTYKVIDRIEKVP
;
A
#
# COMPACT_ATOMS: atom_id res chain seq x y z
N MET A 1 -5.12 27.59 49.35
CA MET A 1 -5.20 27.65 47.86
C MET A 1 -5.41 26.28 47.21
N LYS A 2 -4.85 25.16 47.73
CA LYS A 2 -5.01 23.81 47.16
C LYS A 2 -6.46 23.25 47.16
N VAL A 3 -7.26 23.54 48.20
CA VAL A 3 -8.64 23.01 48.33
C VAL A 3 -9.62 23.68 47.35
N ARG A 4 -9.40 24.94 46.99
CA ARG A 4 -10.22 25.65 45.99
C ARG A 4 -9.94 25.21 44.56
N LEU A 5 -8.69 24.84 44.27
CA LEU A 5 -8.31 24.26 42.98
C LEU A 5 -8.87 22.84 42.81
N LEU A 6 -8.86 22.04 43.89
CA LEU A 6 -9.46 20.71 43.90
C LEU A 6 -10.97 20.76 43.69
N SER A 7 -11.66 21.71 44.32
CA SER A 7 -13.10 21.93 44.13
C SER A 7 -13.44 22.35 42.70
N ALA A 8 -12.65 23.23 42.07
CA ALA A 8 -12.85 23.62 40.69
C ALA A 8 -12.64 22.46 39.70
N LEU A 9 -11.65 21.60 39.95
CA LEU A 9 -11.37 20.41 39.13
C LEU A 9 -12.50 19.38 39.23
N VAL A 10 -13.04 19.14 40.43
CA VAL A 10 -14.16 18.21 40.65
C VAL A 10 -15.45 18.71 39.98
N VAL A 11 -15.74 20.01 40.06
CA VAL A 11 -16.89 20.62 39.37
C VAL A 11 -16.75 20.52 37.84
N LEU A 12 -15.55 20.72 37.30
CA LEU A 12 -15.28 20.58 35.87
C LEU A 12 -15.44 19.12 35.38
N LEU A 13 -15.00 18.13 36.16
CA LEU A 13 -15.12 16.71 35.83
C LEU A 13 -16.57 16.21 35.86
N LEU A 14 -17.39 16.73 36.79
CA LEU A 14 -18.83 16.45 36.87
C LEU A 14 -19.64 17.04 35.71
N ALA A 15 -19.16 18.14 35.11
CA ALA A 15 -19.81 18.74 33.95
C ALA A 15 -19.69 17.90 32.66
N PHE A 16 -18.67 17.03 32.56
CA PHE A 16 -18.43 16.22 31.36
C PHE A 16 -19.16 14.86 31.34
N THR A 17 -19.85 14.48 32.42
CA THR A 17 -20.48 13.15 32.55
C THR A 17 -21.95 13.07 32.12
N PHE A 18 -22.48 14.06 31.39
CA PHE A 18 -23.91 14.15 31.02
C PHE A 18 -24.26 13.76 29.56
N PHE A 19 -23.40 13.04 28.84
CA PHE A 19 -23.74 12.48 27.52
C PHE A 19 -23.96 10.96 27.55
N ALA A 20 -24.77 10.49 28.48
CA ALA A 20 -25.34 9.15 28.42
C ALA A 20 -26.82 9.20 28.83
N ALA A 21 -27.66 8.52 28.02
CA ALA A 21 -29.12 8.38 28.07
C ALA A 21 -29.89 9.44 27.24
N CYS A 22 -30.90 9.12 26.40
CA CYS A 22 -31.68 7.90 26.31
C CYS A 22 -32.65 7.90 25.11
N THR A 23 -33.00 6.68 24.66
CA THR A 23 -34.29 6.16 24.13
C THR A 23 -34.94 6.73 22.86
N GLY A 24 -35.42 5.79 22.03
CA GLY A 24 -36.10 6.00 20.75
C GLY A 24 -37.60 6.33 20.83
N SER A 25 -38.18 6.56 19.65
CA SER A 25 -39.60 6.39 19.35
C SER A 25 -39.77 6.18 17.84
N GLU A 26 -40.64 5.23 17.50
CA GLU A 26 -40.99 4.76 16.15
C GLU A 26 -41.88 5.76 15.39
N GLY A 27 -41.72 5.76 14.06
CA GLY A 27 -42.80 5.87 13.06
C GLY A 27 -43.45 7.23 12.77
N ASN A 28 -43.13 7.84 11.62
CA ASN A 28 -44.13 8.21 10.61
C ASN A 28 -43.45 8.55 9.26
N GLY A 29 -44.06 8.07 8.17
CA GLY A 29 -43.46 8.00 6.85
C GLY A 29 -43.18 9.34 6.15
N GLY A 30 -42.08 9.34 5.41
CA GLY A 30 -41.74 10.28 4.35
C GLY A 30 -40.72 9.60 3.44
N SER A 31 -41.14 9.25 2.23
CA SER A 31 -40.32 8.58 1.21
C SER A 31 -39.01 9.32 0.92
N PRO A 32 -37.84 8.66 0.96
CA PRO A 32 -36.65 9.15 0.29
C PRO A 32 -36.33 8.29 -0.94
N THR A 33 -36.08 8.96 -2.04
CA THR A 33 -35.45 8.44 -3.26
C THR A 33 -34.28 7.52 -2.91
N THR A 34 -34.28 6.35 -3.53
CA THR A 34 -33.16 5.41 -3.53
C THR A 34 -31.98 6.03 -4.29
N ASP A 35 -31.11 6.76 -3.60
CA ASP A 35 -29.74 6.94 -4.04
C ASP A 35 -28.94 5.73 -3.57
N ALA A 36 -28.77 4.79 -4.48
CA ALA A 36 -27.82 3.71 -4.34
C ALA A 36 -26.41 4.31 -4.17
N PRO A 37 -25.55 3.76 -3.29
CA PRO A 37 -24.13 4.08 -3.32
C PRO A 37 -23.62 3.74 -4.72
N GLY A 38 -23.29 4.78 -5.48
CA GLY A 38 -22.52 4.64 -6.70
C GLY A 38 -21.29 3.83 -6.36
N ALA A 39 -21.23 2.64 -6.93
CA ALA A 39 -20.11 1.74 -6.83
C ALA A 39 -18.82 2.54 -7.05
N THR A 40 -17.87 2.39 -6.14
CA THR A 40 -16.47 2.63 -6.46
C THR A 40 -16.20 1.84 -7.74
N GLU A 41 -16.11 2.56 -8.85
CA GLU A 41 -15.66 2.04 -10.13
C GLU A 41 -14.23 1.54 -9.88
N GLY A 42 -14.12 0.25 -9.60
CA GLY A 42 -12.85 -0.44 -9.59
C GLY A 42 -12.23 -0.16 -10.94
N ALA A 43 -11.06 0.48 -10.92
CA ALA A 43 -10.25 0.64 -12.11
C ALA A 43 -10.17 -0.72 -12.79
N VAL A 44 -10.74 -0.81 -13.99
CA VAL A 44 -10.56 -1.97 -14.85
C VAL A 44 -9.09 -1.96 -15.24
N THR A 45 -8.26 -2.61 -14.43
CA THR A 45 -6.91 -2.97 -14.83
C THR A 45 -7.08 -3.92 -16.00
N THR A 46 -6.77 -3.45 -17.21
CA THR A 46 -6.56 -4.32 -18.37
C THR A 46 -5.56 -5.40 -17.95
N GLU A 47 -6.05 -6.60 -17.67
CA GLU A 47 -5.21 -7.75 -17.32
C GLU A 47 -4.39 -8.11 -18.55
N THR A 48 -3.19 -7.55 -18.64
CA THR A 48 -2.16 -8.06 -19.55
C THR A 48 -1.94 -9.52 -19.17
N PRO A 49 -2.00 -10.46 -20.15
CA PRO A 49 -1.78 -11.87 -19.87
C PRO A 49 -0.45 -12.07 -19.14
N ALA A 50 -0.49 -12.85 -18.06
CA ALA A 50 0.69 -13.17 -17.27
C ALA A 50 1.81 -13.71 -18.18
N SER A 51 2.96 -13.03 -18.18
CA SER A 51 4.10 -13.36 -19.04
C SER A 51 5.38 -13.24 -18.25
N LEU A 52 6.23 -14.27 -18.35
CA LEU A 52 7.59 -14.29 -17.82
C LEU A 52 8.61 -13.67 -18.80
N THR A 53 8.15 -12.88 -19.77
CA THR A 53 9.04 -12.12 -20.66
C THR A 53 9.20 -10.70 -20.12
N PRO A 54 10.40 -10.27 -19.70
CA PRO A 54 10.62 -8.90 -19.28
C PRO A 54 10.31 -7.88 -20.38
N GLY A 55 9.67 -6.78 -19.98
CA GLY A 55 9.43 -5.63 -20.84
C GLY A 55 10.53 -4.57 -20.74
N PRO A 56 10.39 -3.44 -21.46
CA PRO A 56 11.32 -2.33 -21.34
C PRO A 56 11.22 -1.64 -19.97
N THR A 57 12.38 -1.27 -19.41
CA THR A 57 12.48 -0.40 -18.24
C THR A 57 12.69 1.06 -18.65
N GLN A 58 12.46 1.98 -17.72
CA GLN A 58 12.69 3.41 -17.91
C GLN A 58 13.68 3.93 -16.88
N THR A 59 14.54 4.85 -17.31
CA THR A 59 15.44 5.58 -16.43
C THR A 59 14.71 6.77 -15.83
N MET A 60 14.81 6.91 -14.50
CA MET A 60 14.30 8.08 -13.78
C MET A 60 15.00 9.38 -14.24
N PRO A 61 14.34 10.54 -14.22
CA PRO A 61 15.00 11.82 -14.49
C PRO A 61 16.18 12.06 -13.54
N PRO A 62 17.22 12.81 -13.98
CA PRO A 62 18.38 13.09 -13.15
C PRO A 62 18.03 13.72 -11.80
N GLY A 63 18.64 13.23 -10.73
CA GLY A 63 18.39 13.66 -9.35
C GLY A 63 17.12 13.07 -8.73
N LYS A 64 16.35 12.26 -9.47
CA LYS A 64 15.14 11.59 -8.99
C LYS A 64 15.29 10.06 -8.92
N GLU A 65 16.53 9.59 -8.89
CA GLU A 65 16.83 8.16 -8.90
C GLU A 65 16.47 7.50 -7.58
N VAL A 66 16.01 6.25 -7.67
CA VAL A 66 15.67 5.39 -6.54
C VAL A 66 16.19 3.98 -6.79
N ALA A 67 16.37 3.22 -5.72
CA ALA A 67 16.93 1.89 -5.74
C ALA A 67 16.05 0.90 -4.99
N PHE A 68 16.07 -0.35 -5.45
CA PHE A 68 15.38 -1.47 -4.83
C PHE A 68 16.32 -2.66 -4.75
N GLN A 69 16.05 -3.53 -3.79
CA GLN A 69 16.69 -4.82 -3.68
C GLN A 69 15.65 -5.92 -3.86
N VAL A 70 15.94 -6.88 -4.72
CA VAL A 70 15.15 -8.10 -4.89
C VAL A 70 15.98 -9.24 -4.29
N THR A 71 15.44 -9.92 -3.29
CA THR A 71 16.14 -10.96 -2.51
C THR A 71 15.41 -12.30 -2.63
N PRO A 72 15.91 -13.24 -3.44
CA PRO A 72 15.34 -14.58 -3.55
C PRO A 72 15.65 -15.43 -2.32
N GLY A 73 14.70 -16.28 -1.92
CA GLY A 73 14.81 -17.19 -0.78
C GLY A 73 14.80 -16.48 0.58
N TYR A 74 14.17 -15.31 0.70
CA TYR A 74 14.06 -14.54 1.94
C TYR A 74 12.61 -14.10 2.17
N PRO A 75 12.08 -14.17 3.41
CA PRO A 75 12.76 -14.57 4.65
C PRO A 75 12.95 -16.08 4.82
N SER A 76 12.18 -16.92 4.13
CA SER A 76 12.32 -18.38 4.22
C SER A 76 12.76 -19.00 2.91
N ARG A 77 13.93 -19.67 2.94
CA ARG A 77 14.38 -20.53 1.84
C ARG A 77 13.55 -21.80 1.72
N PHE A 78 12.96 -22.28 2.82
CA PHE A 78 12.12 -23.49 2.82
C PHE A 78 10.74 -23.23 2.21
N LYS A 79 10.26 -21.98 2.27
CA LYS A 79 9.01 -21.57 1.61
C LYS A 79 9.26 -20.94 0.24
N HIS A 80 10.51 -20.89 -0.19
CA HIS A 80 10.91 -20.27 -1.45
C HIS A 80 10.32 -18.84 -1.57
N ASP A 81 10.47 -18.05 -0.50
CA ASP A 81 9.95 -16.68 -0.47
C ASP A 81 10.81 -15.74 -1.35
N LEU A 82 10.18 -14.73 -1.93
CA LEU A 82 10.84 -13.65 -2.66
C LEU A 82 10.52 -12.30 -2.01
N THR A 83 11.53 -11.53 -1.64
CA THR A 83 11.31 -10.22 -1.02
C THR A 83 11.81 -9.08 -1.89
N VAL A 84 10.99 -8.04 -2.05
CA VAL A 84 11.36 -6.77 -2.71
C VAL A 84 11.41 -5.68 -1.64
N THR A 85 12.53 -4.99 -1.54
CA THR A 85 12.80 -3.95 -0.54
C THR A 85 13.13 -2.63 -1.21
N PHE A 86 12.57 -1.54 -0.69
CA PHE A 86 12.93 -0.19 -1.12
C PHE A 86 14.19 0.29 -0.41
N ASN A 87 15.23 0.63 -1.17
CA ASN A 87 16.53 1.08 -0.64
C ASN A 87 16.68 2.61 -0.61
N GLY A 88 15.65 3.36 -1.00
CA GLY A 88 15.69 4.81 -1.06
C GLY A 88 16.36 5.34 -2.32
N GLY A 89 16.89 6.57 -2.22
CA GLY A 89 17.57 7.26 -3.31
C GLY A 89 17.30 8.76 -3.27
N LYS A 90 17.93 9.51 -4.18
CA LYS A 90 17.81 10.98 -4.23
C LYS A 90 16.38 11.44 -4.50
N GLY A 91 15.61 10.62 -5.24
CA GLY A 91 14.23 10.92 -5.61
C GLY A 91 13.16 10.45 -4.62
N GLN A 92 13.53 9.89 -3.46
CA GLN A 92 12.58 9.29 -2.51
C GLN A 92 11.43 10.24 -2.14
N ASP A 93 11.75 11.48 -1.76
CA ASP A 93 10.75 12.47 -1.31
C ASP A 93 9.85 12.99 -2.44
N LEU A 94 10.19 12.63 -3.69
CA LEU A 94 9.44 13.00 -4.88
C LEU A 94 8.51 11.87 -5.35
N LEU A 95 8.53 10.71 -4.70
CA LEU A 95 7.63 9.60 -5.01
C LEU A 95 6.23 9.85 -4.47
N LYS A 96 5.22 9.35 -5.19
CA LYS A 96 3.88 9.16 -4.62
C LYS A 96 3.94 8.15 -3.47
N LYS A 97 2.88 8.12 -2.65
CA LYS A 97 2.78 7.26 -1.47
C LYS A 97 2.94 5.77 -1.78
N ASP A 98 2.53 5.37 -2.99
CA ASP A 98 2.46 3.97 -3.38
C ASP A 98 3.45 3.70 -4.52
N ILE A 99 4.35 2.74 -4.27
CA ILE A 99 5.20 2.11 -5.28
C ILE A 99 4.57 0.76 -5.62
N GLU A 100 4.29 0.55 -6.90
CA GLU A 100 3.63 -0.67 -7.37
C GLU A 100 4.67 -1.76 -7.63
N VAL A 101 4.48 -2.92 -7.00
CA VAL A 101 5.29 -4.11 -7.21
C VAL A 101 4.37 -5.20 -7.74
N ARG A 102 4.64 -5.69 -8.95
CA ARG A 102 3.92 -6.81 -9.56
C ARG A 102 4.90 -7.96 -9.74
N VAL A 103 4.53 -9.14 -9.24
CA VAL A 103 5.31 -10.36 -9.40
C VAL A 103 4.48 -11.40 -10.13
N THR A 104 4.95 -11.83 -11.30
CA THR A 104 4.39 -13.00 -11.99
C THR A 104 5.22 -14.21 -11.63
N LYS A 105 4.64 -15.16 -10.91
CA LYS A 105 5.30 -16.39 -10.48
C LYS A 105 5.49 -17.37 -11.63
N SER A 106 6.37 -18.34 -11.44
CA SER A 106 6.57 -19.48 -12.34
C SER A 106 5.28 -20.27 -12.61
N THR A 107 4.37 -20.30 -11.62
CA THR A 107 3.05 -20.92 -11.71
C THR A 107 2.06 -20.17 -12.61
N GLY A 108 2.41 -18.96 -13.04
CA GLY A 108 1.52 -18.03 -13.74
C GLY A 108 0.66 -17.17 -12.82
N GLU A 109 0.70 -17.39 -11.50
CA GLU A 109 0.03 -16.53 -10.53
C GLU A 109 0.65 -15.12 -10.56
N VAL A 110 -0.20 -14.10 -10.64
CA VAL A 110 0.20 -12.70 -10.55
C VAL A 110 -0.12 -12.19 -9.14
N VAL A 111 0.88 -11.62 -8.48
CA VAL A 111 0.74 -11.02 -7.15
C VAL A 111 1.11 -9.55 -7.23
N ASP A 112 0.13 -8.69 -6.98
CA ASP A 112 0.33 -7.24 -6.84
C ASP A 112 0.50 -6.86 -5.37
N ARG A 113 1.47 -5.99 -5.12
CA ARG A 113 1.82 -5.43 -3.80
C ARG A 113 2.16 -3.96 -3.94
N THR A 114 2.13 -3.27 -2.80
CA THR A 114 2.51 -1.86 -2.72
C THR A 114 3.57 -1.70 -1.65
N LEU A 115 4.62 -0.94 -1.99
CA LEU A 115 5.62 -0.45 -1.05
C LEU A 115 5.37 1.04 -0.78
N GLN A 116 5.69 1.48 0.44
CA GLN A 116 5.83 2.88 0.78
C GLN A 116 7.22 3.37 0.39
N PRO A 117 7.39 4.65 0.03
CA PRO A 117 8.71 5.24 -0.24
C PRO A 117 9.46 5.50 1.07
N ILE A 118 9.57 4.50 1.94
CA ILE A 118 10.28 4.52 3.21
C ILE A 118 11.41 3.49 3.13
N ILE A 119 12.65 3.92 3.37
CA ILE A 119 13.82 3.05 3.29
C ILE A 119 13.62 1.83 4.20
N GLY A 120 13.83 0.65 3.64
CA GLY A 120 13.68 -0.62 4.33
C GLY A 120 12.26 -1.19 4.30
N ASP A 121 11.27 -0.46 3.77
CA ASP A 121 9.96 -1.05 3.53
C ASP A 121 10.07 -2.19 2.52
N ALA A 122 9.36 -3.27 2.79
CA ALA A 122 9.54 -4.52 2.08
C ALA A 122 8.24 -5.31 1.94
N VAL A 123 8.09 -5.98 0.81
CA VAL A 123 6.99 -6.92 0.55
C VAL A 123 7.57 -8.29 0.28
N THR A 124 6.98 -9.30 0.91
CA THR A 124 7.33 -10.70 0.72
C THR A 124 6.24 -11.39 -0.10
N ILE A 125 6.67 -12.11 -1.13
CA ILE A 125 5.86 -12.99 -1.95
C ILE A 125 6.18 -14.42 -1.55
N SER A 126 5.22 -15.12 -0.97
CA SER A 126 5.40 -16.51 -0.56
C SER A 126 5.21 -17.49 -1.71
N ASP A 127 5.82 -18.66 -1.57
CA ASP A 127 5.72 -19.78 -2.51
C ASP A 127 6.08 -19.33 -3.94
N ALA A 128 7.24 -18.67 -4.06
CA ALA A 128 7.75 -18.09 -5.30
C ALA A 128 8.86 -18.94 -5.91
N GLU A 129 8.83 -20.27 -5.74
CA GLU A 129 9.85 -21.18 -6.27
C GLU A 129 10.00 -21.05 -7.81
N GLY A 130 11.24 -21.06 -8.30
CA GLY A 130 11.55 -21.00 -9.72
C GLY A 130 11.72 -19.58 -10.26
N GLU A 131 11.39 -19.38 -11.55
CA GLU A 131 11.57 -18.10 -12.24
C GLU A 131 10.35 -17.19 -12.03
N ASN A 132 10.60 -15.99 -11.51
CA ASN A 132 9.57 -14.99 -11.26
C ASN A 132 9.91 -13.71 -12.01
N ARG A 133 8.94 -13.13 -12.72
CA ARG A 133 9.11 -11.80 -13.29
C ARG A 133 8.73 -10.75 -12.24
N VAL A 134 9.69 -9.91 -11.88
CA VAL A 134 9.51 -8.82 -10.93
C VAL A 134 9.44 -7.51 -11.70
N GLU A 135 8.33 -6.81 -11.51
CA GLU A 135 8.08 -5.48 -12.06
C GLU A 135 7.94 -4.47 -10.92
N VAL A 136 8.66 -3.36 -10.99
CA VAL A 136 8.54 -2.26 -10.03
C VAL A 136 8.28 -0.97 -10.78
N THR A 137 7.15 -0.36 -10.47
CA THR A 137 6.70 0.90 -11.08
C THR A 137 6.60 1.97 -10.02
N VAL A 138 7.26 3.10 -10.28
CA VAL A 138 7.25 4.27 -9.40
C VAL A 138 6.56 5.43 -10.10
N SER A 139 5.83 6.24 -9.34
CA SER A 139 5.20 7.47 -9.83
C SER A 139 5.72 8.66 -9.05
N LEU A 140 6.02 9.76 -9.76
CA LEU A 140 6.45 11.00 -9.11
C LEU A 140 5.26 11.88 -8.75
N VAL A 141 5.36 12.63 -7.65
CA VAL A 141 4.39 13.67 -7.26
C VAL A 141 4.33 14.81 -8.29
N THR A 142 5.44 15.06 -8.99
CA THR A 142 5.50 16.04 -10.08
C THR A 142 4.89 15.53 -11.39
N GLY A 143 4.36 14.31 -11.42
CA GLY A 143 3.91 13.62 -12.62
C GLY A 143 4.98 12.74 -13.26
N GLY A 144 4.54 11.79 -14.08
CA GLY A 144 5.39 10.75 -14.67
C GLY A 144 5.34 9.45 -13.86
N THR A 145 5.32 8.33 -14.60
CA THR A 145 5.31 6.97 -14.07
C THR A 145 6.36 6.17 -14.83
N TYR A 146 7.19 5.43 -14.08
CA TYR A 146 8.40 4.79 -14.58
C TYR A 146 8.47 3.36 -14.05
N LYS A 147 8.52 2.38 -14.95
CA LYS A 147 8.87 1.00 -14.63
C LYS A 147 10.39 0.90 -14.53
N VAL A 148 10.89 0.92 -13.30
CA VAL A 148 12.33 0.98 -12.99
C VAL A 148 12.95 -0.41 -12.87
N ILE A 149 12.15 -1.44 -12.60
CA ILE A 149 12.56 -2.84 -12.64
C ILE A 149 11.57 -3.61 -13.48
N ASP A 150 12.10 -4.44 -14.38
CA ASP A 150 11.38 -5.47 -15.11
C ASP A 150 12.40 -6.56 -15.47
N ARG A 151 12.46 -7.64 -14.69
CA ARG A 151 13.44 -8.72 -14.87
C ARG A 151 13.00 -10.04 -14.27
N ILE A 152 13.66 -11.11 -14.66
CA ILE A 152 13.48 -12.43 -14.05
C ILE A 152 14.39 -12.58 -12.84
N GLU A 153 13.82 -12.99 -11.72
CA GLU A 153 14.51 -13.39 -10.51
C GLU A 153 14.24 -14.87 -10.24
N LYS A 154 15.31 -15.66 -10.10
CA LYS A 154 15.21 -17.09 -9.80
C LYS A 154 15.28 -17.31 -8.30
N VAL A 155 14.23 -17.89 -7.74
CA VAL A 155 14.21 -18.37 -6.36
C VAL A 155 14.64 -19.83 -6.34
N PRO A 156 15.68 -20.18 -5.57
CA PRO A 156 16.18 -21.55 -5.45
C PRO A 156 15.21 -22.45 -4.69
#